data_AF-A0A941I6U6-F1
#
_entry.id   AF-A0A941I6U6-F1
#
_cell.length_a   1.000
_cell.length_b   1.000
_cell.length_c   1.000
_cell.angle_alpha   90.00
_cell.angle_beta   90.00
_cell.angle_gamma   90.00
#
_symmetry.space_group_name_H-M   'P 1'
#
loop_
_entity.id
_entity.type
_entity.pdbx_description
1 polymer ?
#
loop_
_entity_poly.entity_id
_entity_poly.type
_entity_poly.pdbx_seq_one_letter_code
_entity_poly.pdbx_strand_id
1 'polypeptide(L)'
;VHTDTLGRLSLSDPENVYVADNSTASFQITDASVAKKLKSAARLFSRTEPIDGYISIYLFPFTMLTSTCGLSYSLQNFFPSVQEQKTHFYSRLLKTSLRAGVPAVSMDHFFLSTAEVNRQVFREDHHICSRIPIQGYDWNDVSRLSVDEEKIIHFRKSLQRVASAGEC
;
A
#
# COMPACT_ATOMS: atom_id res chain seq x y z
N VAL A 1 -11.78 -0.76 -7.05
CA VAL A 1 -10.87 -1.92 -7.17
C VAL A 1 -10.96 -2.85 -5.97
N HIS A 2 -10.85 -2.34 -4.74
CA HIS A 2 -10.82 -3.16 -3.52
C HIS A 2 -12.17 -3.27 -2.78
N THR A 3 -13.24 -3.73 -3.42
CA THR A 3 -14.58 -3.75 -2.79
C THR A 3 -14.64 -4.68 -1.58
N ASP A 4 -13.95 -5.81 -1.62
CA ASP A 4 -14.05 -6.85 -0.60
C ASP A 4 -13.00 -6.72 0.52
N THR A 5 -11.99 -5.86 0.32
CA THR A 5 -10.86 -5.66 1.23
C THR A 5 -10.84 -4.23 1.78
N LEU A 6 -10.11 -3.30 1.15
CA LEU A 6 -9.95 -1.91 1.62
C LEU A 6 -11.26 -1.13 1.63
N GLY A 7 -12.22 -1.48 0.77
CA GLY A 7 -13.55 -0.89 0.73
C GLY A 7 -14.32 -1.02 2.05
N ARG A 8 -14.02 -2.04 2.87
CA ARG A 8 -14.60 -2.21 4.20
C ARG A 8 -14.14 -1.17 5.22
N LEU A 9 -13.04 -0.47 4.95
CA LEU A 9 -12.50 0.55 5.84
C LEU A 9 -13.18 1.92 5.64
N SER A 10 -13.98 2.10 4.59
CA SER A 10 -14.63 3.38 4.26
C SER A 10 -13.61 4.53 4.34
N LEU A 11 -12.56 4.45 3.53
CA LEU A 11 -11.46 5.41 3.56
C LEU A 11 -11.92 6.77 3.00
N SER A 12 -11.40 7.86 3.57
CA SER A 12 -11.53 9.21 3.00
C SER A 12 -10.79 9.32 1.67
N ASP A 13 -10.89 10.49 1.02
CA ASP A 13 -9.96 10.85 -0.04
C ASP A 13 -8.52 10.88 0.50
N PRO A 14 -7.51 10.56 -0.35
CA PRO A 14 -6.11 10.54 0.06
C PRO A 14 -5.57 11.95 0.30
N GLU A 15 -4.79 12.10 1.37
CA GLU A 15 -3.84 13.20 1.53
C GLU A 15 -2.48 12.73 1.01
N ASN A 16 -2.08 13.22 -0.17
CA ASN A 16 -0.84 12.84 -0.82
C ASN A 16 0.32 13.77 -0.42
N VAL A 17 1.47 13.18 -0.12
CA VAL A 17 2.73 13.87 0.17
C VAL A 17 3.83 13.28 -0.68
N TYR A 18 4.63 14.14 -1.32
CA TYR A 18 5.72 13.74 -2.21
C TYR A 18 7.05 14.22 -1.66
N VAL A 19 8.03 13.31 -1.53
CA VAL A 19 9.38 13.63 -1.07
C VAL A 19 10.39 12.98 -2.01
N ALA A 20 11.10 13.81 -2.77
CA ALA A 20 11.94 13.37 -3.88
C ALA A 20 11.15 12.50 -4.87
N ASP A 21 11.53 11.23 -5.03
CA ASP A 21 10.86 10.25 -5.90
C ASP A 21 9.81 9.40 -5.18
N ASN A 22 9.66 9.58 -3.86
CA ASN A 22 8.76 8.81 -3.03
C ASN A 22 7.41 9.49 -2.89
N SER A 23 6.36 8.69 -2.70
CA SER A 23 5.01 9.21 -2.45
C SER A 23 4.36 8.51 -1.25
N THR A 24 3.65 9.29 -0.46
CA THR A 24 2.83 8.81 0.66
C THR A 24 1.39 9.21 0.40
N ALA A 25 0.46 8.30 0.65
CA ALA A 25 -0.96 8.60 0.70
C ALA A 25 -1.48 8.23 2.11
N SER A 26 -2.10 9.19 2.77
CA SER A 26 -2.73 9.01 4.07
C SER A 26 -4.24 9.09 3.94
N PHE A 27 -4.96 8.22 4.64
CA PHE A 27 -6.41 8.09 4.54
C PHE A 27 -7.00 7.99 5.94
N GLN A 28 -8.10 8.69 6.18
CA GLN A 28 -8.88 8.54 7.40
C GLN A 28 -9.91 7.40 7.25
N ILE A 29 -10.20 6.71 8.35
CA ILE A 29 -11.28 5.71 8.40
C ILE A 29 -12.55 6.46 8.79
N THR A 30 -13.49 6.58 7.84
CA THR A 30 -14.71 7.39 8.04
C THR A 30 -15.81 6.63 8.77
N ASP A 31 -15.79 5.30 8.76
CA ASP A 31 -16.69 4.48 9.58
C ASP A 31 -16.27 4.54 11.06
N ALA A 32 -17.06 5.24 11.87
CA ALA A 32 -16.81 5.43 13.30
C ALA A 32 -16.78 4.12 14.10
N SER A 33 -17.55 3.10 13.71
CA SER A 33 -17.58 1.79 14.37
C SER A 33 -16.28 1.03 14.10
N VAL A 34 -15.81 1.01 12.86
CA VAL A 34 -14.54 0.41 12.46
C VAL A 34 -13.37 1.15 13.11
N ALA A 35 -13.37 2.48 13.05
CA ALA A 35 -12.34 3.33 13.68
C ALA A 35 -12.23 3.05 15.19
N LYS A 36 -13.36 2.96 15.90
CA LYS A 36 -13.39 2.66 17.34
C LYS A 36 -12.80 1.28 17.66
N LYS A 37 -13.11 0.25 16.86
CA LYS A 37 -12.57 -1.10 17.03
C LYS A 37 -11.06 -1.12 16.81
N LEU A 38 -10.57 -0.50 15.72
CA LEU A 38 -9.15 -0.44 15.42
C LEU A 38 -8.37 0.37 16.45
N LYS A 39 -8.90 1.50 16.92
CA LYS A 39 -8.31 2.29 18.00
C LYS A 39 -8.25 1.52 19.32
N SER A 40 -9.24 0.67 19.59
CA SER A 40 -9.22 -0.21 20.76
C SER A 40 -8.15 -1.29 20.62
N ALA A 41 -8.04 -1.94 19.46
CA ALA A 41 -7.00 -2.92 19.18
C ALA A 41 -5.59 -2.30 19.25
N ALA A 42 -5.41 -1.07 18.77
CA ALA A 42 -4.13 -0.35 18.81
C ALA A 42 -3.53 -0.21 20.21
N ARG A 43 -4.34 -0.26 21.27
CA ARG A 43 -3.88 -0.21 22.66
C ARG A 43 -3.06 -1.42 23.08
N LEU A 44 -3.13 -2.53 22.34
CA LEU A 44 -2.37 -3.75 22.60
C LEU A 44 -0.93 -3.68 22.07
N PHE A 45 -0.63 -2.69 21.23
CA PHE A 45 0.65 -2.58 20.52
C PHE A 45 1.56 -1.50 21.12
N SER A 46 2.86 -1.79 21.13
CA SER A 46 3.91 -0.84 21.48
C SER A 46 4.25 -0.02 20.24
N ARG A 47 3.54 1.11 20.10
CA ARG A 47 3.67 2.03 18.96
C ARG A 47 4.41 3.28 19.40
N THR A 48 5.41 3.70 18.64
CA THR A 48 6.13 4.96 18.86
C THR A 48 5.28 6.16 18.47
N GLU A 49 4.54 6.06 17.37
CA GLU A 49 3.65 7.12 16.88
C GLU A 49 2.25 6.60 16.50
N PRO A 50 1.19 7.34 16.85
CA PRO A 50 -0.17 7.04 16.42
C PRO A 50 -0.39 7.47 14.96
N ILE A 51 -0.31 6.50 14.06
CA ILE A 51 -1.00 6.51 12.78
C ILE A 51 -2.51 6.31 13.04
N ASP A 52 -3.29 7.34 12.76
CA ASP A 52 -4.75 7.27 12.70
C ASP A 52 -5.16 7.07 11.23
N GLY A 53 -5.88 5.97 10.96
CA GLY A 53 -6.31 5.60 9.63
C GLY A 53 -5.39 4.63 8.89
N TYR A 54 -5.34 4.74 7.56
CA TYR A 54 -4.55 3.89 6.66
C TYR A 54 -3.48 4.72 5.96
N ILE A 55 -2.26 4.18 5.86
CA ILE A 55 -1.16 4.82 5.13
C ILE A 55 -0.65 3.89 4.03
N SER A 56 -0.25 4.49 2.93
CA SER A 56 0.35 3.83 1.78
C SER A 56 1.55 4.62 1.29
N ILE A 57 2.74 4.11 1.60
CA ILE A 57 4.02 4.71 1.24
C ILE A 57 4.60 3.91 0.09
N TYR A 58 4.90 4.59 -1.01
CA TYR A 58 5.65 4.05 -2.12
C TYR A 58 7.06 4.63 -2.08
N LEU A 59 8.02 3.73 -1.83
CA LEU A 59 9.45 4.00 -1.87
C LEU A 59 9.96 3.57 -3.24
N PHE A 60 10.26 4.57 -4.06
CA PHE A 60 10.71 4.37 -5.43
C PHE A 60 12.05 3.60 -5.45
N PRO A 61 12.26 2.66 -6.40
CA PRO A 61 11.39 2.33 -7.53
C PRO A 61 10.54 1.06 -7.36
N PHE A 62 10.66 0.34 -6.25
CA PHE A 62 10.11 -1.01 -6.17
C PHE A 62 9.53 -1.40 -4.83
N THR A 63 9.37 -0.48 -3.88
CA THR A 63 8.92 -0.84 -2.53
C THR A 63 7.61 -0.12 -2.19
N MET A 64 6.67 -0.87 -1.64
CA MET A 64 5.45 -0.31 -1.07
C MET A 64 5.29 -0.78 0.37
N LEU A 65 4.99 0.14 1.26
CA LEU A 65 4.75 -0.10 2.67
C LEU A 65 3.37 0.45 3.01
N THR A 66 2.48 -0.42 3.46
CA THR A 66 1.12 -0.02 3.85
C THR A 66 0.84 -0.43 5.28
N SER A 67 -0.01 0.33 5.97
CA SER A 67 -0.41 0.01 7.33
C SER A 67 -1.79 0.55 7.66
N THR A 68 -2.58 -0.25 8.37
CA THR A 68 -3.82 0.19 9.02
C THR A 68 -3.55 0.42 10.50
N CYS A 69 -3.70 1.66 10.93
CA CYS A 69 -3.53 2.11 12.32
C CYS A 69 -2.22 1.66 12.97
N GLY A 70 -1.14 1.43 12.21
CA GLY A 70 0.14 0.96 12.73
C GLY A 70 0.10 -0.42 13.41
N LEU A 71 -0.97 -1.22 13.21
CA LEU A 71 -1.14 -2.51 13.89
C LEU A 71 -0.24 -3.61 13.28
N SER A 72 0.02 -3.47 12.00
CA SER A 72 0.97 -4.27 11.23
C SER A 72 1.34 -3.49 9.97
N TYR A 73 2.40 -3.90 9.30
CA TYR A 73 2.82 -3.29 8.06
C TYR A 73 2.93 -4.36 6.97
N SER A 74 2.30 -4.12 5.82
CA SER A 74 2.52 -4.92 4.63
C SER A 74 3.65 -4.28 3.83
N LEU A 75 4.81 -4.93 3.82
CA LEU A 75 5.93 -4.57 2.98
C LEU A 75 5.85 -5.38 1.70
N GLN A 76 5.94 -4.70 0.56
CA GLN A 76 5.81 -5.28 -0.76
C GLN A 76 6.97 -4.82 -1.62
N ASN A 77 7.47 -5.74 -2.46
CA ASN A 77 8.51 -5.44 -3.44
C ASN A 77 8.12 -5.93 -4.83
N PHE A 78 8.43 -5.11 -5.84
CA PHE A 78 8.13 -5.38 -7.25
C PHE A 78 9.43 -5.44 -8.06
N PHE A 79 9.84 -6.62 -8.50
CA PHE A 79 11.04 -6.76 -9.31
C PHE A 79 10.70 -7.20 -10.73
N PRO A 80 11.38 -6.66 -11.76
CA PRO A 80 11.19 -7.11 -13.13
C PRO A 80 11.50 -8.61 -13.24
N SER A 81 10.73 -9.33 -14.06
CA SER A 81 11.05 -10.72 -14.42
C SER A 81 11.91 -10.76 -15.68
N VAL A 82 12.65 -11.85 -15.84
CA VAL A 82 13.32 -12.18 -17.12
C VAL A 82 12.32 -12.56 -18.21
N GLN A 83 11.10 -12.95 -17.83
CA GLN A 83 10.02 -13.20 -18.77
C GLN A 83 9.32 -11.87 -19.09
N GLU A 84 9.13 -11.60 -20.37
CA GLU A 84 8.40 -10.40 -20.81
C GLU A 84 7.02 -10.33 -20.17
N GLN A 85 6.58 -9.11 -19.86
CA GLN A 85 5.25 -8.83 -19.32
C GLN A 85 4.96 -9.52 -17.98
N LYS A 86 6.01 -9.88 -17.23
CA LYS A 86 5.90 -10.43 -15.88
C LYS A 86 6.73 -9.65 -14.88
N THR A 87 6.24 -9.63 -13.64
CA THR A 87 6.87 -8.98 -12.50
C THR A 87 6.82 -9.96 -11.33
N HIS A 88 7.93 -10.06 -10.59
CA HIS A 88 7.97 -10.76 -9.31
C HIS A 88 7.44 -9.84 -8.22
N PHE A 89 6.37 -10.26 -7.57
CA PHE A 89 5.78 -9.58 -6.44
C PHE A 89 6.06 -10.36 -5.16
N TYR A 90 6.74 -9.73 -4.19
CA TYR A 90 7.00 -10.29 -2.88
C TYR A 90 6.26 -9.50 -1.82
N SER A 91 5.65 -10.19 -0.86
CA SER A 91 5.00 -9.55 0.27
C SER A 91 5.43 -10.17 1.59
N ARG A 92 5.63 -9.31 2.59
CA ARG A 92 5.94 -9.68 3.97
C ARG A 92 5.03 -8.89 4.91
N LEU A 93 4.40 -9.60 5.84
CA LEU A 93 3.69 -8.98 6.95
C LEU A 93 4.68 -8.74 8.09
N LEU A 94 4.94 -7.48 8.42
CA LEU A 94 5.71 -7.05 9.57
C LEU A 94 4.74 -6.83 10.74
N LYS A 95 4.94 -7.58 11.82
CA LYS A 95 4.12 -7.49 13.03
C LYS A 95 4.60 -6.32 13.87
N THR A 96 3.70 -5.44 14.29
CA THR A 96 4.03 -4.44 15.31
C THR A 96 4.22 -5.13 16.66
N SER A 97 5.25 -4.74 17.40
CA SER A 97 5.52 -5.26 18.74
C SER A 97 4.31 -5.07 19.65
N LEU A 98 4.02 -6.07 20.47
CA LEU A 98 2.98 -5.99 21.49
C LEU A 98 3.50 -5.22 22.71
N ARG A 99 2.59 -4.62 23.48
CA ARG A 99 2.95 -4.03 24.79
C ARG A 99 3.35 -5.13 25.77
N ALA A 100 4.18 -4.75 26.73
CA ALA A 100 4.53 -5.63 27.84
C ALA A 100 3.27 -6.17 28.53
N GLY A 101 3.26 -7.47 28.82
CA GLY A 101 2.13 -8.16 29.45
C GLY A 101 1.03 -8.65 28.50
N VAL A 102 1.09 -8.33 27.20
CA VAL A 102 0.17 -8.91 26.20
C VAL A 102 0.75 -10.23 25.68
N PRO A 103 0.10 -11.39 25.88
CA PRO A 103 0.60 -12.66 25.37
C PRO A 103 0.58 -12.71 23.83
N ALA A 104 1.69 -13.04 23.18
CA ALA A 104 1.77 -13.12 21.72
C ALA A 104 0.69 -14.01 21.08
N VAL A 105 0.40 -15.15 21.71
CA VAL A 105 -0.62 -16.11 21.24
C VAL A 105 -2.02 -15.50 21.11
N SER A 106 -2.33 -14.45 21.89
CA SER A 106 -3.63 -13.78 21.83
C SER A 106 -3.86 -13.01 20.53
N MET A 107 -2.80 -12.74 19.76
CA MET A 107 -2.82 -11.94 18.54
C MET A 107 -2.51 -12.76 17.27
N ASP A 108 -2.26 -14.07 17.38
CA ASP A 108 -1.92 -14.89 16.23
C ASP A 108 -3.04 -14.91 15.19
N HIS A 109 -4.29 -15.09 15.62
CA HIS A 109 -5.44 -15.03 14.71
C HIS A 109 -5.56 -13.68 14.00
N PHE A 110 -5.28 -12.58 14.70
CA PHE A 110 -5.29 -11.24 14.11
C PHE A 110 -4.25 -11.12 12.98
N PHE A 111 -3.01 -11.57 13.22
CA PHE A 111 -1.96 -11.50 12.19
C PHE A 111 -2.20 -12.48 11.04
N LEU A 112 -2.72 -13.68 11.30
CA LEU A 112 -3.11 -14.63 10.26
C LEU A 112 -4.23 -14.06 9.38
N SER A 113 -5.25 -13.48 9.98
CA SER A 113 -6.34 -12.81 9.27
C SER A 113 -5.82 -11.63 8.43
N THR A 114 -4.92 -10.83 9.00
CA THR A 114 -4.30 -9.71 8.27
C THR A 114 -3.48 -10.20 7.07
N ALA A 115 -2.73 -11.30 7.22
CA ALA A 115 -1.98 -11.89 6.12
C ALA A 115 -2.90 -12.36 4.99
N GLU A 116 -4.07 -12.94 5.30
CA GLU A 116 -5.03 -13.38 4.28
C GLU A 116 -5.72 -12.20 3.59
N VAL A 117 -6.08 -11.15 4.33
CA VAL A 117 -6.63 -9.92 3.72
C VAL A 117 -5.61 -9.30 2.76
N ASN A 118 -4.33 -9.21 3.13
CA ASN A 118 -3.29 -8.71 2.23
C ASN A 118 -3.18 -9.57 0.96
N ARG A 119 -3.21 -10.90 1.09
CA ARG A 119 -3.22 -11.79 -0.10
C ARG A 119 -4.42 -11.54 -0.99
N GLN A 120 -5.59 -11.27 -0.41
CA GLN A 120 -6.79 -10.96 -1.17
C GLN A 120 -6.65 -9.63 -1.92
N VAL A 121 -6.15 -8.57 -1.27
CA VAL A 121 -5.82 -7.28 -1.91
C VAL A 121 -4.93 -7.52 -3.14
N PHE A 122 -3.90 -8.35 -3.01
CA PHE A 122 -2.99 -8.63 -4.14
C PHE A 122 -3.63 -9.43 -5.27
N ARG A 123 -4.57 -10.33 -4.95
CA ARG A 123 -5.34 -11.03 -6.00
C ARG A 123 -6.20 -10.03 -6.78
N GLU A 124 -6.81 -9.07 -6.09
CA GLU A 124 -7.59 -8.00 -6.71
C GLU A 124 -6.71 -7.11 -7.61
N ASP A 125 -5.55 -6.68 -7.12
CA ASP A 125 -4.59 -5.89 -7.90
C ASP A 125 -4.08 -6.64 -9.13
N HIS A 126 -3.65 -7.89 -8.95
CA HIS A 126 -3.18 -8.74 -10.05
C HIS A 126 -4.25 -8.88 -11.14
N HIS A 127 -5.50 -9.08 -10.72
CA HIS A 127 -6.60 -9.23 -11.65
C HIS A 127 -6.82 -7.96 -12.49
N ILE A 128 -6.73 -6.77 -11.89
CA ILE A 128 -6.80 -5.51 -12.65
C ILE A 128 -5.60 -5.33 -13.56
N CYS A 129 -4.38 -5.52 -13.05
CA CYS A 129 -3.15 -5.39 -13.84
C CYS A 129 -3.14 -6.32 -15.05
N SER A 130 -3.65 -7.55 -14.93
CA SER A 130 -3.73 -8.51 -16.03
C SER A 130 -4.66 -8.09 -17.17
N ARG A 131 -5.55 -7.12 -16.94
CA ARG A 131 -6.50 -6.60 -17.94
C ARG A 131 -5.96 -5.38 -18.68
N ILE A 132 -4.87 -4.77 -18.21
CA ILE A 132 -4.29 -3.59 -18.86
C ILE A 132 -3.57 -4.03 -20.14
N PRO A 133 -3.95 -3.52 -21.33
CA PRO A 133 -3.27 -3.88 -22.56
C PRO A 133 -1.86 -3.30 -22.54
N ILE A 134 -0.85 -4.17 -22.63
CA ILE A 134 0.55 -3.74 -22.63
C ILE A 134 0.95 -3.19 -24.00
N GLN A 135 0.42 -3.79 -25.08
CA GLN A 135 0.67 -3.33 -26.45
C GLN A 135 -0.26 -2.17 -26.81
N GLY A 136 0.32 -1.10 -27.33
CA GLY A 136 -0.43 0.08 -27.80
C GLY A 136 -0.91 1.04 -26.71
N TYR A 137 -0.59 0.77 -25.43
CA TYR A 137 -0.82 1.74 -24.36
C TYR A 137 0.35 2.72 -24.30
N ASP A 138 0.06 4.01 -24.50
CA ASP A 138 1.05 5.07 -24.29
C ASP A 138 1.17 5.37 -22.79
N TRP A 139 2.22 4.84 -22.18
CA TRP A 139 2.53 5.05 -20.77
C TRP A 139 3.00 6.48 -20.46
N ASN A 140 3.23 7.33 -21.44
CA ASN A 140 3.56 8.75 -21.23
C ASN A 140 2.34 9.66 -21.43
N ASP A 141 1.24 9.16 -21.97
CA ASP A 141 0.00 9.92 -22.12
C ASP A 141 -0.66 10.14 -20.74
N VAL A 142 -0.50 11.34 -20.21
CA VAL A 142 -1.12 11.78 -18.95
C VAL A 142 -2.53 12.34 -19.15
N SER A 143 -2.96 12.59 -20.39
CA SER A 143 -4.30 13.15 -20.68
C SER A 143 -5.44 12.17 -20.35
N ARG A 144 -5.11 10.88 -20.25
CA ARG A 144 -6.03 9.79 -19.87
C ARG A 144 -6.16 9.60 -18.37
N LEU A 145 -5.32 10.27 -17.58
CA LEU A 145 -5.31 10.10 -16.13
C LEU A 145 -6.32 11.05 -15.48
N SER A 146 -7.05 10.54 -14.49
CA SER A 146 -7.92 11.38 -13.67
C SER A 146 -7.12 12.21 -12.66
N VAL A 147 -7.79 13.15 -12.01
CA VAL A 147 -7.20 13.94 -10.90
C VAL A 147 -6.73 13.04 -9.76
N ASP A 148 -7.43 11.92 -9.52
CA ASP A 148 -7.10 10.97 -8.45
C ASP A 148 -5.86 10.12 -8.76
N GLU A 149 -5.36 10.17 -10.00
CA GLU A 149 -4.21 9.41 -10.48
C GLU A 149 -2.91 10.23 -10.45
N GLU A 150 -2.87 11.35 -9.73
CA GLU A 150 -1.68 12.20 -9.62
C GLU A 150 -0.40 11.47 -9.16
N LYS A 151 -0.52 10.42 -8.36
CA LYS A 151 0.62 9.57 -7.96
C LYS A 151 1.24 8.81 -9.13
N ILE A 152 0.44 8.43 -10.13
CA ILE A 152 0.93 7.81 -11.37
C ILE A 152 1.75 8.82 -12.17
N ILE A 153 1.28 10.07 -12.24
CA ILE A 153 2.01 11.17 -12.89
C ILE A 153 3.35 11.39 -12.17
N HIS A 154 3.35 11.44 -10.84
CA HIS A 154 4.56 11.57 -10.05
C HIS A 154 5.55 10.43 -10.33
N PHE A 155 5.10 9.17 -10.27
CA PHE A 155 5.94 8.00 -10.55
C PHE A 155 6.58 8.04 -11.94
N ARG A 156 5.80 8.38 -12.98
CA ARG A 156 6.30 8.49 -14.36
C ARG A 156 7.38 9.57 -14.49
N LYS A 157 7.22 10.71 -13.82
CA LYS A 157 8.25 11.78 -13.77
C LYS A 157 9.52 11.31 -13.07
N SER A 158 9.39 10.57 -11.97
CA SER A 158 10.54 9.99 -11.25
C SER A 158 11.32 9.00 -12.12
N LEU A 159 10.62 8.13 -12.86
CA LEU A 159 11.24 7.22 -13.83
C LEU A 159 12.05 7.98 -14.91
N GLN A 160 11.46 9.00 -15.53
CA GLN A 160 12.13 9.80 -16.55
C GLN A 160 13.40 10.46 -16.01
N ARG A 161 13.33 11.02 -14.80
CA ARG A 161 14.49 11.66 -14.14
C ARG A 161 15.65 10.68 -13.93
N VAL A 162 15.36 9.48 -13.43
CA VAL A 162 16.39 8.47 -13.20
C VAL A 162 16.95 7.92 -14.51
N ALA A 163 16.11 7.71 -15.53
CA ALA A 163 16.56 7.30 -16.85
C ALA A 163 17.54 8.32 -17.45
N SER A 164 17.21 9.61 -17.41
CA SER A 164 18.09 10.68 -17.91
C SER A 164 19.38 10.86 -17.10
N ALA A 165 19.39 10.50 -15.81
CA ALA A 165 20.58 10.58 -14.96
C ALA A 165 21.56 9.41 -15.18
N GLY A 166 21.06 8.25 -15.63
CA GLY A 166 21.88 7.06 -15.92
C GLY A 166 22.56 7.06 -17.30
N GLU A 167 22.25 8.04 -18.15
CA GLU A 167 22.85 8.23 -19.48
C GLU A 167 24.06 9.20 -19.48
N CYS A 168 24.47 9.72 -18.32
CA CYS A 168 25.65 10.57 -18.13
C CYS A 168 26.89 9.79 -17.64
#